data_AF-A0A974AB37-F1
#
_entry.id   AF-A0A974AB37-F1
#
_cell.length_a   1.000
_cell.length_b   1.000
_cell.length_c   1.000
_cell.angle_alpha   90.00
_cell.angle_beta   90.00
_cell.angle_gamma   90.00
#
_symmetry.space_group_name_H-M   'P 1'
#
loop_
_entity.id
_entity.type
_entity.pdbx_description
1 polymer ?
#
loop_
_entity_poly.entity_id
_entity_poly.type
_entity_poly.pdbx_seq_one_letter_code
_entity_poly.pdbx_strand_id
1 'polypeptide(L)' 'MLKIFFYVLAAFLIVGSIAAWAYIVLLGCAYNTSSYGCGLELADFFDGDFSFLAAVPWLLGILCLYLARKIR' A
#
# COMPACT_ATOMS: atom_id res chain seq x y z
N MET A 1 19.41 13.62 9.00
CA MET A 1 18.90 13.47 7.61
C MET A 1 18.45 12.04 7.32
N LEU A 2 19.29 11.02 7.56
CA LEU A 2 18.97 9.61 7.28
C LEU A 2 17.68 9.09 7.97
N LYS A 3 17.39 9.52 9.21
CA LYS A 3 16.13 9.18 9.91
C LYS A 3 14.89 9.62 9.15
N ILE A 4 14.88 10.87 8.68
CA ILE A 4 13.75 11.46 7.96
C ILE A 4 13.55 10.70 6.65
N PHE A 5 14.64 10.35 5.96
CA PHE A 5 14.59 9.52 4.76
C PHE A 5 13.88 8.18 5.02
N PHE A 6 14.23 7.46 6.09
CA PHE A 6 13.57 6.20 6.42
C PHE A 6 12.08 6.36 6.79
N TYR A 7 11.70 7.45 7.47
CA TYR A 7 10.28 7.74 7.74
C TYR A 7 9.48 8.02 6.46
N VAL A 8 10.04 8.82 5.54
CA VAL A 8 9.40 9.12 4.26
C VAL A 8 9.31 7.86 3.40
N LEU A 9 10.37 7.07 3.33
CA LEU A 9 10.39 5.82 2.58
C LEU A 9 9.37 4.81 3.13
N ALA A 10 9.27 4.69 4.45
CA ALA A 10 8.26 3.85 5.09
C ALA A 10 6.83 4.33 4.79
N ALA A 11 6.60 5.64 4.84
CA ALA A 11 5.30 6.22 4.47
C ALA A 11 4.95 5.91 3.01
N PHE A 12 5.91 6.06 2.08
CA PHE A 12 5.71 5.72 0.67
C PHE A 12 5.41 4.24 0.44
N LEU A 13 6.09 3.33 1.14
CA LEU A 13 5.86 1.89 0.97
C LEU A 13 4.48 1.46 1.49
N ILE A 14 4.04 2.02 2.61
CA ILE A 14 2.76 1.66 3.23
C ILE A 14 1.60 2.37 2.53
N VAL A 15 1.67 3.70 2.41
CA VAL A 15 0.59 4.50 1.79
C VAL A 15 0.57 4.29 0.28
N GLY A 16 1.73 4.13 -0.35
CA GLY A 16 1.83 3.93 -1.80
C GLY A 16 1.24 2.59 -2.25
N SER A 17 1.38 1.51 -1.47
CA SER A 17 0.73 0.23 -1.81
C SER A 17 -0.79 0.31 -1.72
N ILE A 18 -1.32 1.01 -0.71
CA ILE A 18 -2.76 1.30 -0.59
C ILE A 18 -3.25 2.15 -1.76
N ALA A 19 -2.51 3.22 -2.10
CA ALA A 19 -2.88 4.12 -3.19
C ALA A 19 -2.81 3.44 -4.56
N ALA A 20 -1.80 2.61 -4.80
CA ALA A 20 -1.64 1.84 -6.03
C ALA A 20 -2.79 0.83 -6.21
N TRP A 21 -3.17 0.13 -5.14
CA TRP A 21 -4.30 -0.79 -5.19
C TRP A 21 -5.62 -0.07 -5.45
N ALA A 22 -5.85 1.04 -4.75
CA ALA A 22 -7.04 1.85 -4.95
C ALA A 22 -7.16 2.32 -6.41
N TYR A 23 -6.04 2.67 -7.04
CA TYR A 23 -5.99 3.03 -8.45
C TYR A 23 -6.38 1.88 -9.37
N ILE A 24 -5.90 0.66 -9.11
CA ILE A 24 -6.23 -0.55 -9.89
C ILE A 24 -7.74 -0.87 -9.79
N VAL A 25 -8.32 -0.80 -8.59
CA VAL A 25 -9.76 -1.03 -8.35
C VAL A 25 -10.60 -0.02 -9.14
N LEU A 26 -10.25 1.27 -9.06
CA LEU A 26 -10.93 2.33 -9.81
C LEU A 26 -10.80 2.16 -11.32
N LEU A 27 -9.65 1.69 -11.80
CA LEU A 27 -9.43 1.33 -13.20
C LEU A 27 -10.35 0.19 -13.64
N GLY A 28 -10.47 -0.87 -12.83
CA GLY A 28 -11.38 -1.99 -13.13
C GLY A 28 -12.83 -1.54 -13.27
N CYS A 29 -13.28 -0.62 -12.41
CA CYS A 29 -14.60 -0.02 -12.48
C CYS A 29 -14.74 0.90 -13.73
N ALA A 30 -13.75 1.75 -14.02
CA ALA A 30 -13.79 2.65 -15.18
C ALA A 30 -13.87 1.91 -16.53
N TYR A 31 -13.24 0.74 -16.64
CA TYR A 31 -13.24 -0.09 -17.85
C TYR A 31 -14.36 -1.15 -17.87
N ASN A 32 -15.32 -1.12 -16.92
CA ASN A 32 -16.43 -2.08 -16.80
C ASN A 32 -15.98 -3.56 -16.80
N THR A 33 -14.74 -3.84 -16.36
CA THR A 33 -14.24 -5.21 -16.28
C THR A 33 -14.82 -5.96 -15.06
N SER A 34 -15.43 -5.23 -14.12
CA SER A 34 -16.20 -5.78 -13.00
C SER A 34 -17.63 -5.19 -13.01
N SER A 35 -18.65 -6.06 -13.00
CA SER A 35 -20.07 -5.64 -13.06
C SER A 35 -20.78 -5.56 -11.69
N TYR A 36 -20.07 -5.84 -10.59
CA TYR A 36 -20.58 -5.77 -9.22
C TYR A 36 -19.67 -4.86 -8.37
N GLY A 37 -20.24 -3.98 -7.55
CA GLY A 37 -19.48 -3.15 -6.60
C GLY A 37 -18.59 -2.08 -7.25
N CYS A 38 -19.11 -1.28 -8.18
CA CYS A 38 -18.31 -0.23 -8.84
C CYS A 38 -18.01 0.92 -7.86
N GLY A 39 -16.80 0.94 -7.31
CA GLY A 39 -16.36 1.94 -6.35
C GLY A 39 -15.12 1.49 -5.59
N LEU A 40 -14.71 2.27 -4.60
CA LEU A 40 -13.72 1.85 -3.61
C LEU A 40 -14.46 1.31 -2.39
N GLU A 41 -14.38 0.01 -2.15
CA GLU A 41 -14.96 -0.62 -0.98
C GLU A 41 -13.85 -1.07 -0.01
N LEU A 42 -14.17 -1.09 1.29
CA LEU A 42 -13.23 -1.60 2.30
C LEU A 42 -12.89 -3.08 2.05
N ALA A 43 -13.81 -3.83 1.45
CA ALA A 43 -13.62 -5.23 1.09
C ALA A 43 -12.46 -5.44 0.11
N ASP A 44 -12.21 -4.48 -0.80
CA ASP A 44 -11.13 -4.57 -1.80
C ASP A 44 -9.74 -4.59 -1.15
N PHE A 45 -9.60 -4.03 0.06
CA PHE A 45 -8.35 -4.03 0.82
C PHE A 45 -8.18 -5.25 1.74
N PHE A 46 -9.21 -6.09 1.85
CA PHE A 46 -9.11 -7.40 2.52
C PHE A 46 -8.92 -8.54 1.53
N ASP A 47 -8.79 -8.23 0.23
CA ASP A 47 -8.53 -9.23 -0.78
C ASP A 47 -7.15 -9.89 -0.58
N GLY A 48 -7.08 -11.17 -0.91
CA GLY A 48 -5.86 -11.96 -0.86
C GLY A 48 -4.80 -11.40 -1.81
N ASP A 49 -5.23 -10.91 -2.98
CA ASP A 49 -4.34 -10.33 -3.99
C ASP A 49 -3.70 -9.03 -3.50
N PHE A 50 -4.49 -8.15 -2.87
CA PHE A 50 -3.96 -6.95 -2.22
C PHE A 50 -2.96 -7.32 -1.13
N SER A 51 -3.34 -8.25 -0.25
CA SER A 51 -2.51 -8.67 0.88
C SER A 51 -1.17 -9.25 0.42
N PHE A 52 -1.18 -10.03 -0.67
CA PHE A 52 0.03 -10.59 -1.27
C PHE A 52 0.91 -9.49 -1.87
N LEU A 53 0.33 -8.55 -2.61
CA LEU A 53 1.07 -7.45 -3.24
C LEU A 53 1.64 -6.46 -2.20
N ALA A 54 0.89 -6.20 -1.13
CA ALA A 54 1.24 -5.24 -0.07
C ALA A 54 2.20 -5.83 0.98
N ALA A 55 2.29 -7.16 1.11
CA ALA A 55 3.14 -7.82 2.12
C ALA A 55 4.60 -7.37 2.05
N VAL A 56 5.19 -7.34 0.85
CA VAL A 56 6.59 -6.95 0.66
C VAL A 56 6.82 -5.47 0.98
N PRO A 57 6.06 -4.51 0.42
CA PRO A 57 6.15 -3.10 0.80
C PRO A 57 5.97 -2.87 2.30
N TRP A 58 5.01 -3.54 2.94
CA TRP A 58 4.74 -3.36 4.36
C TRP A 58 5.87 -3.89 5.24
N LEU A 59 6.42 -5.06 4.93
CA LEU A 59 7.60 -5.59 5.63
C LEU A 59 8.80 -4.66 5.50
N LEU A 60 9.07 -4.14 4.31
CA LEU A 60 10.13 -3.16 4.07
C LEU A 60 9.87 -1.83 4.79
N GLY A 61 8.62 -1.38 4.84
CA GLY A 61 8.21 -0.18 5.56
C GLY A 61 8.41 -0.30 7.07
N ILE A 62 7.99 -1.43 7.65
CA ILE A 62 8.22 -1.75 9.07
C ILE A 62 9.72 -1.82 9.38
N LEU A 63 10.51 -2.46 8.51
CA LEU A 63 11.96 -2.51 8.64
C LEU A 63 12.58 -1.11 8.62
N CYS A 64 12.13 -0.24 7.71
CA CYS A 64 12.58 1.15 7.64
C CYS A 64 12.24 1.94 8.92
N LEU A 65 11.03 1.78 9.46
CA LEU A 65 10.64 2.41 10.73
C LEU A 65 11.48 1.90 11.91
N TYR A 66 11.77 0.60 11.94
CA TYR A 66 12.64 0.01 12.95
C TYR A 66 14.07 0.55 12.87
N LEU A 67 14.65 0.63 11.67
CA LEU A 67 15.98 1.20 11.44
C LEU A 67 16.02 2.70 11.78
N ALA A 68 14.98 3.46 11.43
CA ALA A 68 14.87 4.88 11.77
C ALA A 68 14.89 5.12 13.29
N ARG A 69 14.32 4.20 14.07
CA ARG A 69 14.33 4.24 15.54
C ARG A 69 15.68 3.80 16.13
N LYS A 70 16.36 2.85 15.50
CA LYS A 70 17.63 2.28 15.99
C LYS A 70 18.84 3.17 15.71
N ILE A 71 18.86 3.85 14.58
CA ILE A 71 19.88 4.85 14.25
C ILE A 71 19.66 5.99 15.23
N ARG A 72 20.43 6.10 16.32
CA ARG A 72 20.32 7.21 17.28
C ARG A 72 21.24 8.35 16.83
#